data_AF-E7CJ04-F1
#
_entry.id   AF-E7CJ04-F1
#
_cell.length_a   1.000
_cell.length_b   1.000
_cell.length_c   1.000
_cell.angle_alpha   90.00
_cell.angle_beta   90.00
_cell.angle_gamma   90.00
#
_symmetry.space_group_name_H-M   'P 1'
#
loop_
_entity.id
_entity.type
_entity.pdbx_description
1 polymer ?
#
loop_
_entity_poly.entity_id
_entity_poly.type
_entity_poly.pdbx_seq_one_letter_code
_entity_poly.pdbx_strand_id
1 'polypeptide(L)'
;MQNIAYLCKLKNSRVWGPDGWKHITVCIVADGRHKVSSRTLSVLATMGVYQEGVAKNTVRGQPVEMHLYEYTAQISVDGMMRFRSKERGIVPVQIVLCIKEHNRKKINSHRWCFNAFGPVLQPNVYLLLDVGTRPCSKSIYRLW
;
A
#
# COMPACT_ATOMS: atom_id res chain seq x y z
N MET A 1 2.37 0.98 9.26
CA MET A 1 3.46 -0.02 9.26
C MET A 1 3.67 -0.75 10.60
N GLN A 2 3.07 -0.32 11.71
CA GLN A 2 3.25 -0.98 13.02
C GLN A 2 2.79 -2.45 13.07
N ASN A 3 1.71 -2.80 12.37
CA ASN A 3 1.23 -4.19 12.30
C ASN A 3 2.27 -5.13 11.65
N ILE A 4 2.87 -4.71 10.54
CA ILE A 4 3.91 -5.49 9.84
C ILE A 4 5.16 -5.60 10.73
N ALA A 5 5.56 -4.50 11.38
CA ALA A 5 6.67 -4.52 12.34
C ALA A 5 6.39 -5.44 13.55
N TYR A 6 5.13 -5.57 13.98
CA TYR A 6 4.74 -6.51 15.03
C TYR A 6 4.92 -7.96 14.60
N LEU A 7 4.46 -8.32 13.39
CA LEU A 7 4.71 -9.65 12.82
C LEU A 7 6.21 -9.95 12.78
N CYS A 8 7.04 -8.96 12.43
CA CYS A 8 8.48 -9.16 12.35
C CYS A 8 9.18 -9.37 13.71
N LYS A 9 8.48 -9.12 14.82
CA LYS A 9 9.00 -9.30 16.19
C LYS A 9 8.61 -10.65 16.81
N LEU A 10 7.75 -11.43 16.15
CA LEU A 10 7.33 -12.73 16.66
C LEU A 10 8.51 -13.71 16.59
N LYS A 11 8.84 -14.32 17.74
CA LYS A 11 9.97 -15.27 17.86
C LYS A 11 9.54 -16.73 17.71
N ASN A 12 8.28 -17.04 18.01
CA ASN A 12 7.73 -18.40 18.03
C ASN A 12 6.71 -18.59 16.90
N SER A 13 7.04 -18.17 15.68
CA SER A 13 6.20 -18.37 14.50
C SER A 13 6.99 -19.10 13.42
N ARG A 14 6.33 -20.01 12.71
CA ARG A 14 6.91 -20.68 11.54
C ARG A 14 6.92 -19.78 10.29
N VAL A 15 6.06 -18.77 10.26
CA VAL A 15 5.85 -17.87 9.11
C VAL A 15 6.44 -16.49 9.38
N TRP A 16 6.28 -15.98 10.60
CA TRP A 16 6.67 -14.62 10.97
C TRP A 16 8.00 -14.60 11.71
N GLY A 17 8.78 -13.55 11.48
CA GLY A 17 10.12 -13.34 12.05
C GLY A 17 10.75 -12.08 11.47
N PRO A 18 12.05 -11.80 11.67
CA PRO A 18 12.68 -10.55 11.26
C PRO A 18 12.44 -10.14 9.79
N ASP A 19 12.31 -11.14 8.90
CA ASP A 19 12.04 -10.98 7.48
C ASP A 19 10.56 -11.12 7.08
N GLY A 20 9.65 -11.18 8.05
CA GLY A 20 8.22 -11.39 7.83
C GLY A 20 7.57 -10.33 6.93
N TRP A 21 8.15 -9.15 6.84
CA TRP A 21 7.72 -8.07 5.94
C TRP A 21 7.85 -8.44 4.46
N LYS A 22 8.78 -9.34 4.10
CA LYS A 22 8.96 -9.84 2.72
C LYS A 22 7.77 -10.67 2.24
N HIS A 23 6.99 -11.22 3.16
CA HIS A 23 5.78 -11.99 2.85
C HIS A 23 4.53 -11.11 2.67
N ILE A 24 4.67 -9.77 2.77
CA ILE A 24 3.53 -8.85 2.76
C ILE A 24 3.74 -7.78 1.69
N THR A 25 2.78 -7.71 0.76
CA THR A 25 2.65 -6.60 -0.18
C THR A 25 1.41 -5.78 0.16
N VAL A 26 1.57 -4.46 0.28
CA VAL A 26 0.48 -3.51 0.54
C VAL A 26 0.05 -2.87 -0.77
N CYS A 27 -1.15 -3.22 -1.24
CA CYS A 27 -1.74 -2.61 -2.43
C CYS A 27 -2.67 -1.44 -2.03
N ILE A 28 -2.34 -0.22 -2.46
CA ILE A 28 -3.18 0.97 -2.29
C ILE A 28 -3.87 1.24 -3.63
N VAL A 29 -5.20 1.17 -3.67
CA VAL A 29 -5.99 1.42 -4.89
C VAL A 29 -6.80 2.71 -4.73
N ALA A 30 -6.43 3.74 -5.47
CA ALA A 30 -7.12 5.02 -5.52
C ALA A 30 -8.08 5.07 -6.73
N ASP A 31 -9.37 5.26 -6.45
CA ASP A 31 -10.44 5.21 -7.44
C ASP A 31 -10.75 6.60 -8.05
N GLY A 32 -9.89 7.01 -8.98
CA GLY A 32 -9.98 8.26 -9.72
C GLY A 32 -8.90 9.26 -9.30
N ARG A 33 -8.01 9.59 -10.23
CA ARG A 33 -6.84 10.44 -9.98
C ARG A 33 -7.21 11.83 -9.44
N HIS A 34 -8.24 12.44 -10.02
CA HIS A 34 -8.73 13.75 -9.59
C HIS A 34 -9.56 13.72 -8.29
N LYS A 35 -9.85 12.54 -7.74
CA LYS A 35 -10.57 12.39 -6.46
C LYS A 35 -9.61 12.15 -5.28
N VAL A 36 -8.33 11.90 -5.55
CA VAL A 36 -7.34 11.69 -4.48
C VAL A 36 -7.03 13.02 -3.80
N SER A 37 -7.04 13.03 -2.46
CA SER A 37 -6.65 14.20 -1.70
C SER A 37 -5.19 14.55 -1.93
N SER A 38 -4.89 15.85 -2.14
CA SER A 38 -3.52 16.35 -2.24
C SER A 38 -2.67 15.98 -1.02
N ARG A 39 -3.25 16.03 0.20
CA ARG A 39 -2.56 15.63 1.44
C ARG A 39 -2.16 14.15 1.42
N THR A 40 -3.02 13.27 0.89
CA THR A 40 -2.69 11.85 0.73
C THR A 40 -1.53 11.66 -0.24
N LEU A 41 -1.56 12.35 -1.38
CA LEU A 41 -0.47 12.31 -2.36
C LEU A 41 0.84 12.84 -1.77
N SER A 42 0.81 13.93 -0.99
CA SER A 42 1.99 14.45 -0.29
C SER A 42 2.58 13.46 0.70
N VAL A 43 1.75 12.73 1.46
CA VAL A 43 2.24 11.68 2.37
C VAL A 43 2.85 10.52 1.59
N LEU A 44 2.21 10.08 0.51
CA LEU A 44 2.74 9.00 -0.34
C LEU A 44 4.05 9.41 -1.02
N ALA A 45 4.17 10.66 -1.47
CA ALA A 45 5.41 11.20 -2.03
C ALA A 45 6.51 11.31 -0.97
N THR A 46 6.16 11.77 0.23
CA THR A 46 7.07 11.81 1.38
C THR A 46 7.60 10.43 1.75
N MET A 47 6.80 9.38 1.55
CA MET A 47 7.19 7.99 1.75
C MET A 47 7.97 7.39 0.55
N GLY A 48 8.15 8.14 -0.54
CA GLY A 48 8.78 7.69 -1.79
C GLY A 48 7.88 6.86 -2.71
N VAL A 49 6.62 6.64 -2.35
CA VAL A 49 5.69 5.76 -3.06
C VAL A 49 5.08 6.46 -4.30
N TYR A 50 4.97 7.78 -4.27
CA TYR A 50 4.35 8.56 -5.34
C TYR A 50 5.31 9.64 -5.86
N GLN A 51 5.33 9.83 -7.17
CA GLN A 51 6.10 10.91 -7.80
C GLN A 51 5.18 11.83 -8.61
N GLU A 52 5.16 13.10 -8.26
CA GLU A 52 4.38 14.12 -8.95
C GLU A 52 4.93 14.40 -10.36
N GLY A 53 4.04 14.72 -11.30
CA GLY A 53 4.41 15.09 -12.68
C GLY A 53 4.70 13.93 -13.63
N VAL A 54 4.80 12.68 -13.15
CA VAL A 54 5.06 11.50 -13.99
C VAL A 54 3.80 11.04 -14.73
N ALA A 55 2.63 11.14 -14.09
CA ALA A 55 1.35 10.70 -14.65
C ALA A 55 1.01 11.38 -15.98
N LYS A 56 0.62 10.59 -16.99
CA LYS A 56 0.18 11.04 -18.32
C LYS A 56 -1.28 10.66 -18.59
N ASN A 57 -1.99 11.47 -19.37
CA ASN A 57 -3.37 11.14 -19.75
C ASN A 57 -3.41 10.14 -20.92
N THR A 58 -2.38 10.13 -21.77
CA THR A 58 -2.26 9.26 -22.94
C THR A 58 -0.84 8.76 -23.10
N VAL A 59 -0.70 7.53 -23.61
CA VAL A 59 0.59 6.92 -24.00
C VAL A 59 0.41 6.29 -25.37
N ARG A 60 1.24 6.67 -26.35
CA ARG A 60 1.14 6.20 -27.74
C ARG A 60 -0.26 6.36 -28.35
N GLY A 61 -0.92 7.48 -28.06
CA GLY A 61 -2.28 7.79 -28.54
C GLY A 61 -3.40 7.01 -27.84
N GLN A 62 -3.09 6.10 -26.92
CA GLN A 62 -4.07 5.37 -26.13
C GLN A 62 -4.31 6.08 -24.79
N PRO A 63 -5.57 6.19 -24.33
CA PRO A 63 -5.86 6.74 -23.01
C PRO A 63 -5.25 5.85 -21.92
N VAL A 64 -4.64 6.49 -20.93
CA VAL A 64 -4.15 5.78 -19.74
C VAL A 64 -5.37 5.42 -18.89
N GLU A 65 -5.52 4.16 -18.52
CA GLU A 65 -6.56 3.75 -17.57
C GLU A 65 -6.10 3.90 -16.11
N MET A 66 -4.78 3.83 -15.89
CA MET A 66 -4.19 3.73 -14.57
C MET A 66 -2.70 4.06 -14.54
N HIS A 67 -2.25 4.57 -13.40
CA HIS A 67 -0.85 4.71 -13.02
C HIS A 67 -0.49 3.70 -11.93
N LEU A 68 0.62 3.00 -12.13
CA LEU A 68 1.17 2.06 -11.16
C LEU A 68 2.52 2.58 -10.66
N TYR A 69 2.71 2.60 -9.35
CA TYR A 69 3.95 2.94 -8.68
C TYR A 69 4.29 1.80 -7.71
N GLU A 70 5.56 1.45 -7.64
CA GLU A 70 6.04 0.40 -6.76
C GLU A 70 7.28 0.89 -6.01
N TYR A 71 7.28 0.71 -4.70
CA TYR A 71 8.39 1.12 -3.86
C TYR A 71 8.45 0.35 -2.55
N THR A 72 9.66 -0.02 -2.12
CA THR A 72 9.89 -0.56 -0.78
C THR A 72 10.08 0.58 0.21
N ALA A 73 8.99 1.02 0.84
CA ALA A 73 9.02 2.14 1.76
C ALA A 73 9.76 1.78 3.05
N GLN A 74 10.78 2.59 3.38
CA GLN A 74 11.57 2.46 4.63
C GLN A 74 11.25 3.54 5.66
N ILE A 75 10.46 4.53 5.25
CA ILE A 75 10.01 5.66 6.07
C ILE A 75 8.47 5.62 6.12
N SER A 76 7.91 5.99 7.26
CA SER A 76 6.48 6.21 7.41
C SER A 76 6.19 7.53 8.10
N VAL A 77 4.98 8.05 7.90
CA VAL A 77 4.48 9.26 8.56
C VAL A 77 3.42 8.84 9.58
N ASP A 78 3.54 9.31 10.83
CA ASP A 78 2.55 9.05 11.87
C ASP A 78 1.41 10.08 11.90
N GLY A 79 0.40 9.88 12.76
CA GLY A 79 -0.76 10.76 12.86
C GLY A 79 -0.44 12.18 13.35
N MET A 80 0.76 12.44 13.85
CA MET A 80 1.26 13.78 14.20
C MET A 80 2.16 14.36 13.10
N MET A 81 2.12 13.78 11.89
CA MET A 81 2.97 14.14 10.76
C MET A 81 4.48 13.99 11.03
N ARG A 82 4.86 13.10 11.96
CA ARG A 82 6.27 12.85 12.26
C ARG A 82 6.79 11.67 11.46
N PHE A 83 8.01 11.83 10.96
CA PHE A 83 8.74 10.76 10.31
C PHE A 83 9.11 9.66 11.29
N ARG A 84 8.98 8.42 10.82
CA ARG A 84 9.41 7.21 11.53
C ARG A 84 10.23 6.37 10.58
N SER A 85 11.40 5.93 11.05
CA SER A 85 12.37 5.12 10.32
C SER A 85 12.70 3.85 11.10
N LYS A 86 13.70 3.11 10.64
CA LYS A 86 14.25 1.91 11.29
C LYS A 86 14.55 2.10 12.78
N GLU A 87 15.08 3.26 13.18
CA GLU A 87 15.40 3.58 14.58
C GLU A 87 14.20 3.53 15.51
N ARG A 88 12.99 3.73 14.97
CA ARG A 88 11.72 3.65 15.70
C ARG A 88 11.04 2.28 15.55
N GLY A 89 11.79 1.26 15.13
CA GLY A 89 11.34 -0.12 15.01
C GLY A 89 10.39 -0.36 13.84
N ILE A 90 10.48 0.46 12.78
CA ILE A 90 9.79 0.22 11.51
C ILE A 90 10.64 -0.73 10.66
N VAL A 91 9.96 -1.60 9.93
CA VAL A 91 10.54 -2.50 8.93
C VAL A 91 10.17 -2.03 7.53
N PRO A 92 10.96 -2.36 6.49
CA PRO A 92 10.58 -2.07 5.12
C PRO A 92 9.22 -2.66 4.77
N VAL A 93 8.47 -2.00 3.88
CA VAL A 93 7.18 -2.50 3.40
C VAL A 93 7.10 -2.34 1.90
N GLN A 94 6.80 -3.42 1.20
CA GLN A 94 6.53 -3.36 -0.25
C GLN A 94 5.15 -2.73 -0.47
N ILE A 95 5.14 -1.58 -1.15
CA ILE A 95 3.91 -0.85 -1.46
C ILE A 95 3.73 -0.77 -2.97
N VAL A 96 2.55 -1.19 -3.42
CA VAL A 96 2.07 -1.02 -4.79
C VAL A 96 0.95 0.01 -4.74
N LEU A 97 1.20 1.20 -5.28
CA LEU A 97 0.20 2.26 -5.43
C LEU A 97 -0.38 2.22 -6.84
N CYS A 98 -1.69 2.10 -6.90
CA CYS A 98 -2.49 2.05 -8.11
C CYS A 98 -3.44 3.25 -8.09
N ILE A 99 -3.34 4.14 -9.08
CA ILE A 99 -4.25 5.28 -9.24
C ILE A 99 -4.98 5.14 -10.56
N LYS A 100 -6.29 4.87 -10.49
CA LYS A 100 -7.17 4.81 -11.67
C LYS A 100 -7.40 6.23 -12.20
N GLU A 101 -7.46 6.42 -13.52
CA GLU A 101 -7.84 7.72 -14.08
C GLU A 101 -9.27 8.10 -13.70
N HIS A 102 -10.19 7.14 -13.79
CA HIS A 102 -11.61 7.36 -13.59
C HIS A 102 -12.15 6.60 -12.37
N ASN A 103 -13.05 7.25 -11.64
CA ASN A 103 -13.79 6.64 -10.55
C ASN A 103 -14.82 5.65 -11.10
N ARG A 104 -14.75 4.39 -10.68
CA ARG A 104 -15.69 3.33 -11.07
C ARG A 104 -16.28 2.58 -9.88
N LYS A 105 -16.23 3.17 -8.68
CA LYS A 105 -16.72 2.65 -7.39
C LYS A 105 -15.90 1.48 -6.83
N LYS A 106 -16.15 1.18 -5.54
CA LYS A 106 -15.43 0.22 -4.70
C LYS A 106 -15.36 -1.20 -5.27
N ILE A 107 -16.50 -1.76 -5.72
CA ILE A 107 -16.56 -3.13 -6.26
C ILE A 107 -15.67 -3.28 -7.50
N ASN A 108 -15.67 -2.28 -8.39
CA ASN A 108 -14.81 -2.30 -9.57
C ASN A 108 -13.33 -2.25 -9.18
N SER A 109 -12.97 -1.41 -8.21
CA SER A 109 -11.59 -1.32 -7.72
C SER A 109 -11.11 -2.61 -7.07
N HIS A 110 -11.95 -3.33 -6.33
CA HIS A 110 -11.63 -4.66 -5.80
C HIS A 110 -11.42 -5.68 -6.92
N ARG A 111 -12.39 -5.79 -7.85
CA ARG A 111 -12.30 -6.71 -8.99
C ARG A 111 -11.03 -6.47 -9.80
N TRP A 112 -10.71 -5.19 -10.07
CA TRP A 112 -9.50 -4.84 -10.79
C TRP A 112 -8.25 -5.28 -10.02
N CYS A 113 -8.16 -4.97 -8.72
CA CYS A 113 -7.04 -5.34 -7.86
C CYS A 113 -6.78 -6.86 -7.87
N PHE A 114 -7.83 -7.67 -7.71
CA PHE A 114 -7.71 -9.12 -7.73
C PHE A 114 -7.29 -9.66 -9.09
N ASN A 115 -7.88 -9.15 -10.18
CA ASN A 115 -7.56 -9.63 -11.51
C ASN A 115 -6.16 -9.21 -11.98
N ALA A 116 -5.71 -8.00 -11.58
CA ALA A 116 -4.42 -7.48 -12.00
C ALA A 116 -3.27 -8.04 -11.15
N PHE A 117 -3.43 -8.06 -9.82
CA PHE A 117 -2.34 -8.44 -8.92
C PHE A 117 -2.42 -9.88 -8.44
N GLY A 118 -3.59 -10.50 -8.37
CA GLY A 118 -3.74 -11.88 -7.88
C GLY A 118 -2.92 -12.90 -8.66
N PRO A 119 -2.97 -12.92 -10.00
CA PRO A 119 -2.16 -13.86 -10.79
C PRO A 119 -0.65 -13.68 -10.62
N VAL A 120 -0.19 -12.45 -10.31
CA VAL A 120 1.24 -12.11 -10.21
C VAL A 120 1.76 -12.31 -8.78
N LEU A 121 1.05 -11.80 -7.77
CA LEU A 121 1.44 -11.86 -6.37
C LEU A 121 1.11 -13.22 -5.73
N GLN A 122 0.15 -13.96 -6.28
CA GLN A 122 -0.31 -15.27 -5.79
C GLN A 122 -0.44 -15.33 -4.25
N PRO A 123 -1.19 -14.40 -3.62
CA PRO A 123 -1.20 -14.33 -2.17
C PRO A 123 -2.02 -15.46 -1.57
N ASN A 124 -1.55 -16.02 -0.45
CA ASN A 124 -2.30 -17.01 0.33
C ASN A 124 -3.55 -16.39 0.98
N VAL A 125 -3.50 -15.10 1.33
CA VAL A 125 -4.57 -14.37 2.03
C VAL A 125 -4.68 -12.94 1.49
N TYR A 126 -5.91 -12.51 1.20
CA TYR A 126 -6.23 -11.10 0.95
C TYR A 126 -6.87 -10.47 2.19
N LEU A 127 -6.24 -9.43 2.74
CA LEU A 127 -6.80 -8.63 3.82
C LEU A 127 -7.23 -7.27 3.27
N LEU A 128 -8.54 -7.08 3.11
CA LEU A 128 -9.11 -5.81 2.63
C LEU A 128 -9.28 -4.85 3.80
N LEU A 129 -8.71 -3.64 3.69
CA LEU A 129 -8.88 -2.56 4.64
C LEU A 129 -9.65 -1.42 3.98
N ASP A 130 -10.70 -0.95 4.63
CA ASP A 130 -11.44 0.21 4.14
C ASP A 130 -10.68 1.51 4.44
N VAL A 131 -10.77 2.47 3.51
CA VAL A 131 -10.15 3.78 3.71
C VAL A 131 -10.77 4.45 4.94
N GLY A 132 -9.92 4.97 5.83
CA GLY A 132 -10.33 5.51 7.13
C GLY A 132 -10.28 4.50 8.27
N THR A 133 -10.09 3.20 7.99
CA THR A 133 -9.91 2.19 9.04
C THR A 133 -8.47 2.23 9.56
N ARG A 134 -8.30 2.43 10.87
CA ARG A 134 -7.00 2.40 11.53
C ARG A 134 -6.88 1.14 12.40
N PRO A 135 -6.31 0.04 11.87
CA PRO A 135 -6.13 -1.16 12.67
C PRO A 135 -5.16 -0.91 13.84
N CYS A 136 -5.49 -1.44 15.01
CA CYS A 136 -4.57 -1.45 16.15
C CYS A 136 -3.32 -2.27 15.82
N SER A 137 -2.24 -2.08 16.59
CA SER A 137 -0.90 -2.59 16.29
C SER A 137 -0.78 -4.12 16.15
N LYS A 138 -1.74 -4.89 16.68
CA LYS A 138 -1.78 -6.37 16.60
C LYS A 138 -2.97 -6.90 15.81
N SER A 139 -3.80 -6.04 15.24
CA SER A 139 -5.07 -6.44 14.62
C SER A 139 -4.87 -7.35 13.43
N ILE A 140 -3.88 -7.07 12.57
CA ILE A 140 -3.62 -7.92 11.39
C ILE A 140 -3.21 -9.33 11.81
N TYR A 141 -2.32 -9.45 12.81
CA TYR A 141 -1.90 -10.75 13.33
C TYR A 141 -3.04 -11.55 13.95
N ARG A 142 -4.01 -10.89 14.59
CA ARG A 142 -5.16 -11.56 15.22
C ARG A 142 -6.24 -11.97 14.21
N LEU A 143 -6.25 -11.36 13.03
CA LEU A 143 -7.19 -11.66 11.96
C LEU A 143 -6.67 -12.79 11.05
N TRP A 144 -5.34 -12.87 10.90
CA TRP A 144 -4.64 -13.93 10.19
C TRP A 144 -4.59 -15.20 11.02
#